data_AF-A0A0B4BL40-F1
#
_entry.id   AF-A0A0B4BL40-F1
#
_cell.length_a   1.000
_cell.length_b   1.000
_cell.length_c   1.000
_cell.angle_alpha   90.00
_cell.angle_beta   90.00
_cell.angle_gamma   90.00
#
_symmetry.space_group_name_H-M   'P 1'
#
loop_
_entity.id
_entity.type
_entity.pdbx_description
1 polymer ?
#
loop_
_entity_poly.entity_id
_entity_poly.type
_entity_poly.pdbx_seq_one_letter_code
_entity_poly.pdbx_strand_id
1 'polypeptide(L)'
;MATNEYWAKRIILAYAELRQSSEQVFVSYGEMAELIGRKGEHRLLGAPLDLVRAICEQANLPDVATVVVDQKSLRSGEMKPSPKAMDKHSGWPGLRSEQGRVLAYNWSAVETENVIA
;
A
#
# COMPACT_ATOMS: atom_id res chain seq x y z
N MET A 1 4.86 -20.70 -8.39
CA MET A 1 5.50 -19.44 -7.99
C MET A 1 4.40 -18.39 -7.90
N ALA A 2 4.27 -17.67 -6.79
CA ALA A 2 3.24 -16.63 -6.67
C ALA A 2 3.59 -15.44 -7.61
N THR A 3 2.60 -14.95 -8.36
CA THR A 3 2.77 -13.84 -9.32
C THR A 3 2.84 -12.49 -8.62
N ASN A 4 3.35 -11.46 -9.30
CA ASN A 4 3.33 -10.09 -8.76
C ASN A 4 1.89 -9.61 -8.49
N GLU A 5 0.93 -10.04 -9.30
CA GLU A 5 -0.50 -9.76 -9.12
C GLU A 5 -1.04 -10.38 -7.83
N TYR A 6 -0.71 -11.65 -7.54
CA TYR A 6 -1.07 -12.30 -6.28
C TYR A 6 -0.57 -11.47 -5.09
N TRP A 7 0.69 -11.02 -5.14
CA TRP A 7 1.26 -10.23 -4.05
C TRP A 7 0.66 -8.82 -3.95
N ALA A 8 0.31 -8.20 -5.08
CA ALA A 8 -0.38 -6.92 -5.08
C ALA A 8 -1.75 -7.02 -4.39
N LYS A 9 -2.55 -8.05 -4.73
CA LYS A 9 -3.81 -8.36 -4.04
C LYS A 9 -3.58 -8.58 -2.54
N ARG A 10 -2.57 -9.37 -2.16
CA ARG A 10 -2.21 -9.60 -0.75
C ARG A 10 -1.83 -8.32 0.00
N ILE A 11 -1.14 -7.37 -0.63
CA ILE A 11 -0.78 -6.08 -0.02
C ILE A 11 -2.05 -5.28 0.31
N ILE A 12 -3.00 -5.20 -0.62
CA ILE A 12 -4.25 -4.46 -0.42
C ILE A 12 -5.04 -5.07 0.74
N LEU A 13 -5.17 -6.41 0.77
CA LEU A 13 -5.87 -7.15 1.81
C LEU A 13 -5.22 -6.95 3.18
N ALA A 14 -3.91 -7.17 3.27
CA ALA A 14 -3.18 -7.04 4.52
C ALA A 14 -3.25 -5.61 5.07
N TYR A 15 -3.26 -4.61 4.19
CA TYR A 15 -3.46 -3.23 4.60
C TYR A 15 -4.88 -2.95 5.10
N ALA A 16 -5.90 -3.48 4.42
CA ALA A 16 -7.29 -3.35 4.88
C ALA A 16 -7.48 -3.99 6.27
N GLU A 17 -6.96 -5.20 6.48
CA GLU A 17 -6.96 -5.91 7.77
C GLU A 17 -6.21 -5.12 8.86
N LEU A 18 -5.06 -4.53 8.51
CA LEU A 18 -4.33 -3.64 9.43
C LEU A 18 -5.20 -2.43 9.82
N ARG A 19 -5.85 -1.77 8.85
CA ARG A 19 -6.70 -0.60 9.11
C ARG A 19 -7.98 -0.92 9.87
N GLN A 20 -8.43 -2.18 9.84
CA GLN A 20 -9.55 -2.68 10.64
C GLN A 20 -9.16 -2.97 12.09
N SER A 21 -7.89 -3.32 12.34
CA SER A 21 -7.40 -3.74 13.66
C SER A 21 -6.49 -2.73 14.36
N SER A 22 -6.07 -1.67 13.66
CA SER A 22 -5.08 -0.71 14.14
C SER A 22 -5.32 0.70 13.58
N GLU A 23 -4.86 1.70 14.34
CA GLU A 23 -4.80 3.10 13.88
C GLU A 23 -3.56 3.37 12.99
N GLN A 24 -2.70 2.37 12.77
CA GLN A 24 -1.54 2.51 11.91
C GLN A 24 -1.94 2.81 10.46
N VAL A 25 -1.37 3.87 9.91
CA VAL A 25 -1.61 4.33 8.53
C VAL A 25 -0.39 4.07 7.65
N PHE A 26 0.79 4.49 8.10
CA PHE A 26 2.02 4.31 7.33
C PHE A 26 2.69 3.00 7.73
N VAL A 27 3.12 2.25 6.72
CA VAL A 27 3.75 0.95 6.88
C VAL A 27 5.07 0.97 6.12
N SER A 28 6.15 0.50 6.74
CA SER A 28 7.41 0.36 6.03
C SER A 28 7.37 -0.82 5.05
N TYR A 29 8.25 -0.82 4.05
CA TYR A 29 8.42 -2.01 3.19
C TYR A 29 8.70 -3.30 3.97
N GLY A 30 9.42 -3.19 5.09
CA GLY A 30 9.71 -4.33 5.97
C GLY A 30 8.45 -4.86 6.65
N GLU A 31 7.68 -3.98 7.27
CA GLU A 31 6.42 -4.33 7.93
C GLU A 31 5.39 -4.87 6.91
N MET A 32 5.27 -4.24 5.74
CA MET A 32 4.38 -4.74 4.68
C MET A 32 4.80 -6.13 4.21
N ALA A 33 6.11 -6.38 4.08
CA ALA A 33 6.61 -7.72 3.75
C ALA A 33 6.26 -8.73 4.84
N GLU A 34 6.32 -8.35 6.12
CA GLU A 34 5.90 -9.22 7.23
C GLU A 34 4.40 -9.49 7.23
N LEU A 35 3.57 -8.48 7.02
CA LEU A 35 2.11 -8.60 6.97
C LEU A 35 1.64 -9.57 5.87
N ILE A 36 2.32 -9.60 4.72
CA ILE A 36 2.00 -10.52 3.63
C ILE A 36 2.74 -11.87 3.72
N GLY A 37 3.48 -12.14 4.80
CA GLY A 37 4.17 -13.42 5.00
C GLY A 37 5.47 -13.59 4.20
N ARG A 38 6.11 -12.50 3.79
CA ARG A 38 7.37 -12.44 3.03
C ARG A 38 8.50 -11.77 3.84
N LYS A 39 8.62 -12.12 5.11
CA LYS A 39 9.60 -11.52 6.02
C LYS A 39 11.02 -11.55 5.42
N GLY A 40 11.67 -10.39 5.38
CA GLY A 40 13.02 -10.22 4.80
C GLY A 40 13.05 -9.89 3.30
N GLU A 41 11.92 -10.02 2.57
CA GLU A 41 11.86 -9.83 1.12
C GLU A 41 11.38 -8.43 0.68
N HIS A 42 11.54 -7.42 1.53
CA HIS A 42 11.10 -6.05 1.28
C HIS A 42 11.59 -5.45 -0.06
N ARG A 43 12.76 -5.88 -0.55
CA ARG A 43 13.32 -5.45 -1.85
C ARG A 43 12.54 -5.99 -3.06
N LEU A 44 11.77 -7.06 -2.89
CA LEU A 44 10.98 -7.70 -3.95
C LEU A 44 9.56 -7.14 -4.07
N LEU A 45 9.18 -6.18 -3.22
CA LEU A 45 7.84 -5.58 -3.23
C LEU A 45 7.64 -4.52 -4.31
N GLY A 46 8.71 -4.07 -4.98
CA GLY A 46 8.62 -3.00 -5.99
C GLY A 46 7.64 -3.32 -7.13
N ALA A 47 7.75 -4.51 -7.73
CA ALA A 47 6.86 -4.92 -8.83
C ALA A 47 5.40 -5.17 -8.38
N PRO A 48 5.15 -5.84 -7.25
CA PRO A 48 3.79 -5.91 -6.67
C PRO A 48 3.19 -4.53 -6.38
N LEU A 49 3.93 -3.60 -5.76
CA LEU A 49 3.43 -2.25 -5.46
C LEU A 49 3.15 -1.43 -6.71
N ASP A 50 3.87 -1.69 -7.80
CA ASP A 50 3.56 -1.07 -9.08
C ASP A 50 2.17 -1.47 -9.61
N LEU A 51 1.69 -2.69 -9.29
CA LEU A 51 0.37 -3.21 -9.66
C LEU A 51 -0.74 -2.84 -8.69
N VAL A 52 -0.43 -2.61 -7.41
CA VAL A 52 -1.41 -2.22 -6.37
C VAL A 52 -2.26 -1.04 -6.85
N ARG A 53 -1.65 -0.02 -7.42
CA ARG A 53 -2.38 1.14 -7.98
C ARG A 53 -3.44 0.72 -8.98
N ALA A 54 -3.08 -0.08 -9.98
CA ALA A 54 -4.00 -0.48 -11.04
C ALA A 54 -5.19 -1.29 -10.49
N ILE A 55 -4.92 -2.16 -9.51
CA ILE A 55 -5.95 -2.95 -8.84
C ILE A 55 -6.86 -2.05 -7.98
N CYS A 56 -6.28 -1.12 -7.21
CA CYS A 56 -7.04 -0.14 -6.44
C CYS A 56 -7.93 0.71 -7.34
N GLU A 57 -7.43 1.22 -8.46
CA GLU A 57 -8.21 1.99 -9.44
C GLU A 57 -9.39 1.16 -10.01
N GLN A 58 -9.15 -0.10 -10.39
CA GLN A 58 -10.20 -1.00 -10.89
C GLN A 58 -11.27 -1.32 -9.83
N ALA A 59 -10.86 -1.46 -8.56
CA ALA A 59 -11.74 -1.75 -7.44
C ALA A 59 -12.36 -0.49 -6.80
N ASN A 60 -12.11 0.69 -7.37
CA ASN A 60 -12.52 1.99 -6.79
C ASN A 60 -12.06 2.18 -5.32
N LEU A 61 -10.87 1.66 -5.01
CA LEU A 61 -10.18 1.80 -3.75
C LEU A 61 -9.09 2.88 -3.86
N PRO A 62 -8.74 3.56 -2.75
CA PRO A 62 -7.58 4.44 -2.75
C PRO A 62 -6.27 3.63 -2.83
N ASP A 63 -5.24 4.23 -3.42
CA ASP A 63 -3.96 3.58 -3.69
C ASP A 63 -3.12 3.37 -2.41
N VAL A 64 -3.16 2.14 -1.90
CA VAL A 64 -2.41 1.69 -0.72
C VAL A 64 -0.89 1.82 -0.90
N ALA A 65 -0.36 1.78 -2.13
CA ALA A 65 1.08 1.90 -2.34
C ALA A 65 1.64 3.26 -1.91
N THR A 66 0.78 4.28 -1.77
CA THR A 66 1.17 5.64 -1.33
C THR A 66 1.50 5.74 0.16
N VAL A 67 1.09 4.77 0.97
CA VAL A 67 1.36 4.70 2.42
C VAL A 67 2.38 3.62 2.80
N VAL A 68 2.89 2.88 1.80
CA VAL A 68 4.05 1.99 1.95
C VAL A 68 5.33 2.80 1.71
N VAL A 69 6.09 3.05 2.78
CA VAL A 69 7.18 4.02 2.79
C VAL A 69 8.52 3.42 3.23
N ASP A 70 9.62 4.13 2.99
CA ASP A 70 10.92 3.70 3.54
C ASP A 70 10.96 3.88 5.07
N GLN A 71 11.55 2.93 5.79
CA GLN A 71 11.65 2.96 7.25
C GLN A 71 12.42 4.18 7.74
N LYS A 72 13.41 4.67 6.98
CA LYS A 72 14.13 5.91 7.34
C LYS A 72 13.23 7.14 7.22
N SER A 73 12.30 7.14 6.27
CA SER A 73 11.37 8.26 6.05
C SER A 73 10.29 8.37 7.12
N LEU A 74 9.94 7.24 7.77
CA LEU A 74 9.09 7.25 8.97
C LEU A 74 9.78 7.98 10.12
N ARG A 75 11.08 7.76 10.30
CA ARG A 75 11.86 8.37 11.39
C ARG A 75 12.14 9.85 11.16
N SER A 76 12.30 10.29 9.91
CA SER A 76 12.55 11.69 9.57
C SER A 76 11.27 12.52 9.40
N GLY A 77 10.08 11.90 9.42
CA GLY A 77 8.80 12.57 9.17
C GLY A 77 8.54 12.91 7.70
N GLU A 78 9.50 12.66 6.81
CA GLU A 78 9.36 12.98 5.37
C GLU A 78 8.53 11.96 4.59
N MET A 79 8.00 10.91 5.23
CA MET A 79 7.03 9.91 4.70
C MET A 79 7.12 9.74 3.18
N LYS A 80 8.27 9.25 2.71
CA LYS A 80 8.61 9.11 1.29
C LYS A 80 8.15 7.72 0.82
N PRO A 81 7.11 7.62 0.00
CA PRO A 81 6.75 6.36 -0.64
C PRO A 81 7.76 6.04 -1.75
N SER A 82 7.51 4.94 -2.48
CA SER A 82 8.39 4.51 -3.57
C SER A 82 8.72 5.68 -4.53
N PRO A 83 9.95 5.80 -5.04
CA PRO A 83 10.30 6.85 -6.01
C PRO A 83 9.33 6.91 -7.21
N LYS A 84 8.80 5.76 -7.63
CA LYS A 84 7.82 5.67 -8.71
C LYS A 84 6.43 6.19 -8.33
N ALA A 85 6.07 6.23 -7.05
CA ALA A 85 4.77 6.75 -6.62
C ALA A 85 4.67 8.27 -6.85
N MET A 86 5.78 9.00 -6.74
CA MET A 86 5.82 10.44 -6.97
C MET A 86 5.53 10.78 -8.44
N ASP A 87 6.18 10.09 -9.38
CA ASP A 87 5.93 10.28 -10.83
C ASP A 87 4.50 9.90 -11.19
N LYS A 88 3.99 8.84 -10.56
CA LYS A 88 2.64 8.30 -10.80
C LYS A 88 1.52 9.21 -10.32
N HIS A 89 1.74 10.00 -9.27
CA HIS A 89 0.72 10.86 -8.65
C HIS A 89 0.95 12.35 -8.94
N SER A 90 1.55 12.68 -10.10
CA SER A 90 1.79 14.07 -10.51
C SER A 90 2.57 14.90 -9.48
N GLY A 91 3.55 14.27 -8.82
CA GLY A 91 4.37 14.89 -7.79
C GLY A 91 3.76 14.84 -6.38
N TRP A 92 4.32 15.66 -5.49
CA TRP A 92 3.92 15.70 -4.08
C TRP A 92 2.44 16.06 -3.84
N PRO A 93 1.82 17.03 -4.55
CA PRO A 93 0.43 17.39 -4.28
C PRO A 93 -0.54 16.24 -4.51
N GLY A 94 -0.44 15.54 -5.64
CA GLY A 94 -1.33 14.41 -5.92
C GLY A 94 -1.04 13.22 -5.00
N LEU A 95 0.22 12.97 -4.67
CA LEU A 95 0.58 11.94 -3.69
C LEU A 95 -0.04 12.21 -2.32
N ARG A 96 0.02 13.46 -1.83
CA ARG A 96 -0.61 13.84 -0.55
C ARG A 96 -2.13 13.76 -0.60
N SER A 97 -2.73 14.12 -1.74
CA SER A 97 -4.17 13.96 -1.96
C SER A 97 -4.59 12.51 -1.87
N GLU A 98 -3.84 11.60 -2.51
CA GLU A 98 -4.14 10.18 -2.49
C GLU A 98 -3.90 9.55 -1.11
N GLN A 99 -2.83 9.95 -0.41
CA GLN A 99 -2.65 9.61 1.00
C GLN A 99 -3.88 10.06 1.82
N GLY A 100 -4.35 11.30 1.63
CA GLY A 100 -5.57 11.81 2.28
C GLY A 100 -6.80 10.93 2.02
N ARG A 101 -6.97 10.43 0.79
CA ARG A 101 -8.02 9.45 0.45
C ARG A 101 -7.83 8.14 1.20
N VAL A 102 -6.62 7.59 1.24
CA VAL A 102 -6.30 6.37 2.01
C VAL A 102 -6.65 6.55 3.48
N LEU A 103 -6.32 7.69 4.09
CA LEU A 103 -6.61 7.97 5.50
C LEU A 103 -8.11 8.08 5.77
N ALA A 104 -8.84 8.80 4.92
CA ALA A 104 -10.27 9.06 5.09
C ALA A 104 -11.17 7.88 4.67
N TYR A 105 -10.61 6.89 3.97
CA TYR A 105 -11.38 5.76 3.46
C TYR A 105 -11.86 4.84 4.59
N ASN A 106 -13.10 4.36 4.45
CA ASN A 106 -13.69 3.44 5.41
C ASN A 106 -13.22 1.99 5.17
N TRP A 107 -12.04 1.65 5.70
CA TRP A 107 -11.45 0.33 5.55
C TRP A 107 -12.25 -0.81 6.21
N SER A 108 -13.14 -0.51 7.16
CA SER A 108 -14.01 -1.52 7.77
C SER A 108 -15.14 -1.98 6.85
N ALA A 109 -15.41 -1.25 5.76
CA ALA A 109 -16.39 -1.64 4.75
C ALA A 109 -15.77 -2.47 3.60
N VAL A 110 -14.45 -2.71 3.62
CA VAL A 110 -13.79 -3.51 2.60
C VAL A 110 -14.04 -4.99 2.89
N GLU A 111 -14.90 -5.60 2.08
CA GLU A 111 -15.05 -7.05 2.02
C GLU A 111 -13.81 -7.64 1.35
N THR A 112 -12.91 -8.18 2.16
CA THR A 112 -11.62 -8.76 1.74
C THR A 112 -11.78 -9.94 0.78
N GLU A 113 -12.97 -10.55 0.70
CA GLU A 113 -13.28 -11.63 -0.24
C GLU A 113 -13.41 -11.15 -1.71
N ASN A 114 -13.83 -9.88 -1.92
CA ASN A 114 -14.13 -9.35 -3.26
C ASN A 114 -12.92 -8.72 -3.98
N VAL A 115 -11.81 -8.45 -3.27
CA VAL A 115 -10.57 -7.92 -3.87
C VAL A 115 -9.81 -9.00 -4.66
N ILE A 116 -10.16 -10.27 -4.45
CA ILE A 116 -9.50 -11.43 -5.05
C ILE A 116 -10.17 -11.92 -6.33
N ALA A 117 -11.49 -11.71 -6.47
CA ALA A 117 -12.30 -12.18 -7.59
C ALA A 117 -11.85 -11.67 -8.96
#